data_AF-A0A5J4LGZ5-F1
#
_entry.id   AF-A0A5J4LGZ5-F1
#
_cell.length_a   1.000
_cell.length_b   1.000
_cell.length_c   1.000
_cell.angle_alpha   90.00
_cell.angle_beta   90.00
_cell.angle_gamma   90.00
#
_symmetry.space_group_name_H-M   'P 1'
#
loop_
_entity.id
_entity.type
_entity.pdbx_description
1 polymer ?
#
loop_
_entity_poly.entity_id
_entity_poly.type
_entity_poly.pdbx_seq_one_letter_code
_entity_poly.pdbx_strand_id
1 'polypeptide(L)'
;MIWYVLAVVLGLALIGAVAALIVTERRPRPPKPATASAAVVGREALDVVNAGLRRLTGECLRSGRSLPDLYAVVYSEERLGLLLAGPEETAPAPWTAEADGERWTVSPDDLHRPGPEGEPALPYALTVTVGLDGADRVLVDLSRAAGPVAVSGPDEEVRSLAEAVVAEALAGPVGALAEVTLVGSLAGDGFLAGAVPRTSRLHSAASLEEAFARAASAAPGAPAPGASEVTQIFRLIEGSSRIAVQGEAPHLFVVDASQLPRREGALDGLRRGDALLVLGDAPAGWPWRAGPDGTLDTGPLGLAVTRHAGRLA
;
A
#
# COMPACT_ATOMS: atom_id res chain seq x y z
N MET A 1 55.48 9.86 12.20
CA MET A 1 54.68 8.74 12.76
C MET A 1 53.49 9.25 13.56
N ILE A 2 53.67 10.13 14.56
CA ILE A 2 52.60 10.71 15.40
C ILE A 2 51.48 11.41 14.60
N TRP A 3 51.83 12.15 13.54
CA TRP A 3 50.85 12.86 12.69
C TRP A 3 49.90 11.94 11.90
N TYR A 4 50.36 10.74 11.50
CA TYR A 4 49.50 9.78 10.80
C TYR A 4 48.50 9.13 11.74
N VAL A 5 48.91 8.84 12.99
CA VAL A 5 48.02 8.28 14.00
C VAL A 5 46.91 9.27 14.36
N LEU A 6 47.24 10.56 14.48
CA LEU A 6 46.26 11.61 14.76
C LEU A 6 45.21 11.76 13.64
N ALA A 7 45.64 11.72 12.38
CA ALA A 7 44.75 11.83 11.24
C ALA A 7 43.78 10.64 11.12
N VAL A 8 44.25 9.42 11.40
CA VAL A 8 43.42 8.20 11.37
C VAL A 8 42.37 8.24 12.49
N VAL A 9 42.75 8.66 13.69
CA VAL A 9 41.81 8.77 14.83
C VAL A 9 40.73 9.82 14.54
N LEU A 10 41.11 10.97 13.96
CA LEU A 10 40.16 12.02 13.60
C LEU A 10 39.18 11.56 12.50
N GLY A 11 39.68 10.83 11.49
CA GLY A 11 38.85 10.26 10.43
C GLY A 11 37.83 9.25 10.94
N LEU A 12 38.25 8.34 11.84
CA LEU A 12 37.34 7.37 12.45
C LEU A 12 36.30 8.03 13.36
N ALA A 13 36.68 9.07 14.11
CA ALA A 13 35.75 9.83 14.93
C ALA A 13 34.70 10.57 14.09
N LEU A 14 35.10 11.15 12.95
CA LEU A 14 34.19 11.83 12.04
C LEU A 14 33.21 10.86 11.37
N ILE A 15 33.69 9.68 10.94
CA ILE A 15 32.83 8.62 10.39
C ILE A 15 31.84 8.12 11.44
N GLY A 16 32.29 7.91 12.68
CA GLY A 16 31.41 7.55 13.79
C GLY A 16 30.35 8.60 14.09
N ALA A 17 30.70 9.89 14.01
CA ALA A 17 29.75 10.99 14.21
C ALA A 17 28.73 11.10 13.07
N VAL A 18 29.15 10.93 11.82
CA VAL A 18 28.23 10.94 10.66
C VAL A 18 27.30 9.72 10.69
N ALA A 19 27.83 8.53 11.00
CA ALA A 19 27.01 7.34 11.16
C ALA A 19 26.02 7.47 12.33
N ALA A 20 26.44 8.07 13.45
CA ALA A 20 25.56 8.37 14.57
C ALA A 20 24.48 9.39 14.19
N LEU A 21 24.80 10.41 13.38
CA LEU A 21 23.86 11.43 12.92
C LEU A 21 22.77 10.83 12.01
N ILE A 22 23.17 10.00 11.04
CA ILE A 22 22.26 9.30 10.12
C ILE A 22 21.36 8.31 10.89
N VAL A 23 21.90 7.63 11.91
CA VAL A 23 21.12 6.74 12.78
C VAL A 23 20.19 7.53 13.71
N THR A 24 20.56 8.75 14.12
CA THR A 24 19.69 9.62 14.94
C THR A 24 18.57 10.27 14.16
N GLU A 25 18.75 10.61 12.89
CA GLU A 25 17.66 11.11 12.03
C GLU A 25 16.64 10.00 11.73
N ARG A 26 17.10 8.75 11.66
CA ARG A 26 16.23 7.56 11.58
C ARG A 26 15.69 7.07 12.92
N ARG A 27 15.93 7.79 14.03
CA ARG A 27 15.38 7.34 15.32
C ARG A 27 13.85 7.46 15.27
N PRO A 28 13.13 6.38 15.62
CA PRO A 28 11.69 6.44 15.72
C PRO A 28 11.32 7.54 16.72
N ARG A 29 10.41 8.41 16.29
CA ARG A 29 9.76 9.38 17.17
C ARG A 29 9.27 8.60 18.39
N PRO A 30 9.57 9.02 19.64
CA PRO A 30 9.04 8.32 20.80
C PRO A 30 7.52 8.28 20.65
N PRO A 31 6.90 7.09 20.75
CA PRO A 31 5.47 6.95 20.52
C PRO A 31 4.78 7.86 21.53
N LYS A 32 4.03 8.85 21.04
CA LYS A 32 3.15 9.61 21.90
C LYS A 32 2.08 8.60 22.34
N PRO A 33 1.93 8.27 23.64
CA PRO A 33 0.85 7.40 24.10
C PRO A 33 -0.44 8.21 23.99
N ALA A 34 -0.97 8.28 22.79
CA ALA A 34 -2.28 8.83 22.48
C ALA A 34 -3.10 7.65 21.95
N THR A 35 -4.19 7.35 22.63
CA THR A 35 -5.16 6.39 22.14
C THR A 35 -5.79 6.97 20.86
N ALA A 36 -5.78 6.21 19.77
CA ALA A 36 -6.48 6.62 18.55
C ALA A 36 -7.96 6.86 18.84
N SER A 37 -8.52 7.93 18.27
CA SER A 37 -9.93 8.26 18.41
C SER A 37 -10.79 7.35 17.53
N ALA A 38 -12.09 7.34 17.80
CA ALA A 38 -13.06 6.66 16.94
C ALA A 38 -13.07 7.22 15.49
N ALA A 39 -12.74 8.50 15.30
CA ALA A 39 -12.66 9.11 13.96
C ALA A 39 -11.51 8.53 13.15
N VAL A 40 -10.36 8.23 13.79
CA VAL A 40 -9.20 7.63 13.12
C VAL A 40 -9.41 6.13 12.87
N VAL A 41 -10.07 5.40 13.78
CA VAL A 41 -10.30 3.94 13.67
C VAL A 41 -11.56 3.58 12.88
N GLY A 42 -12.50 4.51 12.73
CA GLY A 42 -13.76 4.30 12.03
C GLY A 42 -13.64 4.30 10.51
N ARG A 43 -14.76 3.98 9.85
CA ARG A 43 -14.92 4.01 8.38
C ARG A 43 -14.73 5.41 7.79
N GLU A 44 -15.07 6.45 8.55
CA GLU A 44 -14.95 7.85 8.14
C GLU A 44 -13.49 8.21 7.78
N ALA A 45 -12.49 7.66 8.49
CA ALA A 45 -11.08 7.81 8.13
C ALA A 45 -10.79 7.32 6.71
N LEU A 46 -11.36 6.17 6.33
CA LEU A 46 -11.16 5.61 4.98
C LEU A 46 -11.88 6.44 3.92
N ASP A 47 -13.02 7.05 4.24
CA ASP A 47 -13.72 7.97 3.34
C ASP A 47 -12.86 9.22 3.07
N VAL A 48 -12.18 9.76 4.10
CA VAL A 48 -11.23 10.87 3.96
C VAL A 48 -10.01 10.46 3.12
N VAL A 49 -9.42 9.29 3.40
CA VAL A 49 -8.29 8.75 2.62
C VAL A 49 -8.69 8.60 1.15
N ASN A 50 -9.85 7.99 0.88
CA ASN A 50 -10.37 7.83 -0.48
C ASN A 50 -10.57 9.18 -1.17
N ALA A 51 -11.18 10.15 -0.50
CA ALA A 51 -11.36 11.50 -1.04
C ALA A 51 -10.00 12.16 -1.37
N GLY A 52 -9.00 12.01 -0.50
CA GLY A 52 -7.63 12.47 -0.72
C GLY A 52 -6.97 11.85 -1.96
N LEU A 53 -7.02 10.53 -2.08
CA LEU A 53 -6.44 9.81 -3.23
C LEU A 53 -7.15 10.16 -4.54
N ARG A 54 -8.48 10.24 -4.55
CA ARG A 54 -9.26 10.69 -5.73
C ARG A 54 -8.94 12.12 -6.11
N ARG A 55 -8.77 13.01 -5.13
CA ARG A 55 -8.39 14.40 -5.35
C ARG A 55 -7.00 14.50 -5.96
N LEU A 56 -6.03 13.75 -5.41
CA LEU A 56 -4.68 13.64 -5.96
C LEU A 56 -4.72 13.18 -7.43
N THR A 57 -5.41 12.08 -7.72
CA THR A 57 -5.53 11.55 -9.08
C THR A 57 -6.14 12.58 -10.03
N GLY A 58 -7.25 13.22 -9.63
CA GLY A 58 -7.90 14.24 -10.45
C GLY A 58 -7.04 15.48 -10.70
N GLU A 59 -6.24 15.94 -9.73
CA GLU A 59 -5.32 17.07 -9.91
C GLU A 59 -4.14 16.71 -10.81
N CYS A 60 -3.53 15.54 -10.63
CA CYS A 60 -2.45 15.09 -11.51
C CYS A 60 -2.94 14.98 -12.98
N LEU A 61 -4.09 14.36 -13.21
CA LEU A 61 -4.65 14.22 -14.55
C LEU A 61 -5.00 15.57 -15.20
N ARG A 62 -5.64 16.48 -14.46
CA ARG A 62 -5.98 17.83 -14.98
C ARG A 62 -4.75 18.67 -15.29
N SER A 63 -3.68 18.50 -14.52
CA SER A 63 -2.42 19.22 -14.73
C SER A 63 -1.47 18.52 -15.70
N GLY A 64 -1.87 17.39 -16.29
CA GLY A 64 -1.01 16.60 -17.17
C GLY A 64 0.22 16.02 -16.48
N ARG A 65 0.18 15.88 -15.15
CA ARG A 65 1.26 15.33 -14.33
C ARG A 65 1.16 13.83 -14.21
N SER A 66 2.32 13.19 -14.06
CA SER A 66 2.37 11.80 -13.64
C SER A 66 1.86 11.66 -12.20
N LEU A 67 1.26 10.52 -11.92
CA LEU A 67 0.85 10.16 -10.57
C LEU A 67 2.10 9.83 -9.73
N PRO A 68 2.18 10.28 -8.47
CA PRO A 68 3.33 10.03 -7.63
C PRO A 68 3.49 8.54 -7.30
N ASP A 69 4.73 8.11 -7.07
CA ASP A 69 5.01 6.75 -6.60
C ASP A 69 4.78 6.66 -5.09
N LEU A 70 3.52 6.53 -4.70
CA LEU A 70 3.10 6.40 -3.30
C LEU A 70 3.21 4.96 -2.82
N TYR A 71 3.78 4.73 -1.63
CA TYR A 71 3.79 3.40 -0.99
C TYR A 71 2.97 3.31 0.29
N ALA A 72 2.75 4.42 0.99
CA ALA A 72 1.97 4.43 2.22
C ALA A 72 1.18 5.72 2.42
N VAL A 73 0.14 5.62 3.23
CA VAL A 73 -0.69 6.74 3.68
C VAL A 73 -0.75 6.71 5.20
N VAL A 74 -0.58 7.86 5.83
CA VAL A 74 -0.75 8.01 7.27
C VAL A 74 -1.82 9.06 7.51
N TYR A 75 -2.85 8.69 8.26
CA TYR A 75 -3.98 9.53 8.56
C TYR A 75 -4.08 9.81 10.05
N SER A 76 -4.23 11.09 10.37
CA SER A 76 -4.59 11.63 11.67
C SER A 76 -5.79 12.57 11.48
N GLU A 77 -6.47 12.97 12.56
CA GLU A 77 -7.58 13.93 12.46
C GLU A 77 -7.16 15.28 11.84
N GLU A 78 -5.89 15.67 11.99
CA GLU A 78 -5.39 16.97 11.54
C GLU A 78 -4.77 16.92 10.14
N ARG A 79 -4.33 15.74 9.69
CA ARG A 79 -3.48 15.61 8.51
C ARG A 79 -3.63 14.24 7.84
N LEU A 80 -3.73 14.27 6.52
CA LEU A 80 -3.50 13.14 5.65
C LEU A 80 -2.10 13.28 5.02
N GLY A 81 -1.22 12.33 5.29
CA GLY A 81 0.14 12.26 4.77
C GLY A 81 0.32 11.12 3.78
N LEU A 82 1.00 11.39 2.68
CA LEU A 82 1.36 10.44 1.64
C LEU A 82 2.87 10.25 1.65
N LEU A 83 3.32 9.01 1.76
CA LEU A 83 4.75 8.68 1.73
C LEU A 83 5.13 8.20 0.33
N LEU A 84 6.14 8.84 -0.23
CA LEU A 84 6.59 8.64 -1.60
C LEU A 84 7.82 7.74 -1.63
N ALA A 85 7.92 6.88 -2.65
CA ALA A 85 9.04 5.98 -2.85
C ALA A 85 10.32 6.70 -3.28
N GLY A 86 10.19 7.93 -3.78
CA GLY A 86 11.29 8.85 -4.04
C GLY A 86 10.88 10.29 -3.74
N PRO A 87 11.83 11.16 -3.41
CA PRO A 87 11.54 12.54 -3.05
C PRO A 87 10.97 13.31 -4.25
N GLU A 88 9.87 14.03 -4.02
CA GLU A 88 9.22 14.90 -5.00
C GLU A 88 8.81 16.22 -4.32
N GLU A 89 9.55 17.30 -4.58
CA GLU A 89 9.32 18.59 -3.89
C GLU A 89 8.10 19.36 -4.42
N THR A 90 7.57 18.97 -5.58
CA THR A 90 6.51 19.73 -6.28
C THR A 90 5.14 19.09 -6.10
N ALA A 91 4.51 19.22 -4.94
CA ALA A 91 3.15 18.69 -4.73
C ALA A 91 2.07 19.52 -5.48
N PRO A 92 1.02 18.89 -6.06
CA PRO A 92 -0.10 19.62 -6.65
C PRO A 92 -1.05 20.13 -5.56
N ALA A 93 -1.51 21.39 -5.64
CA ALA A 93 -2.48 21.91 -4.67
C ALA A 93 -3.75 21.02 -4.59
N PRO A 94 -4.32 20.77 -3.39
CA PRO A 94 -3.98 21.34 -2.08
C PRO A 94 -2.83 20.63 -1.35
N TRP A 95 -2.19 19.63 -1.96
CA TRP A 95 -1.06 18.94 -1.35
C TRP A 95 0.14 19.86 -1.21
N THR A 96 0.84 19.72 -0.10
CA THR A 96 2.09 20.43 0.19
C THR A 96 3.18 19.39 0.44
N ALA A 97 4.31 19.52 -0.24
CA ALA A 97 5.48 18.70 0.02
C ALA A 97 6.16 19.14 1.32
N GLU A 98 6.59 18.19 2.13
CA GLU A 98 7.51 18.46 3.23
C GLU A 98 8.93 18.74 2.69
N ALA A 99 9.81 19.24 3.55
CA ALA A 99 11.09 19.82 3.12
C ALA A 99 12.04 18.81 2.44
N ASP A 100 11.91 17.52 2.72
CA ASP A 100 12.67 16.42 2.12
C ASP A 100 12.04 15.89 0.82
N GLY A 101 10.82 16.32 0.49
CA GLY A 101 10.05 15.80 -0.64
C GLY A 101 9.58 14.35 -0.48
N GLU A 102 9.91 13.66 0.61
CA GLU A 102 9.54 12.25 0.83
C GLU A 102 8.07 12.10 1.26
N ARG A 103 7.47 13.20 1.74
CA ARG A 103 6.09 13.24 2.19
C ARG A 103 5.30 14.38 1.59
N TRP A 104 4.09 14.08 1.11
CA TRP A 104 3.09 15.09 0.80
C TRP A 104 2.01 15.10 1.85
N THR A 105 1.48 16.28 2.18
CA THR A 105 0.49 16.44 3.23
C THR A 105 -0.65 17.34 2.80
N VAL A 106 -1.83 17.07 3.36
CA VAL A 106 -3.02 17.90 3.19
C VAL A 106 -3.83 17.87 4.48
N SER A 107 -4.51 18.99 4.79
CA SER A 107 -5.52 19.01 5.85
C SER A 107 -6.80 18.32 5.37
N PRO A 108 -7.47 17.50 6.21
CA PRO A 108 -8.79 16.96 5.88
C PRO A 108 -9.80 18.04 5.48
N ASP A 109 -9.75 19.24 6.08
CA ASP A 109 -10.66 20.35 5.75
C ASP A 109 -10.51 20.82 4.29
N ASP A 110 -9.28 20.80 3.75
CA ASP A 110 -9.04 21.17 2.36
C ASP A 110 -9.54 20.13 1.36
N LEU A 111 -9.76 18.89 1.81
CA LEU A 111 -10.40 17.82 1.02
C LEU A 111 -11.92 17.93 0.98
N HIS A 112 -12.54 18.58 1.97
CA HIS A 112 -14.00 18.79 2.03
C HIS A 112 -14.47 19.93 1.12
N ARG A 113 -13.56 20.78 0.64
CA ARG A 113 -13.90 21.88 -0.27
C ARG A 113 -14.38 21.31 -1.61
N PRO A 114 -15.54 21.74 -2.15
CA PRO A 114 -16.05 21.24 -3.41
C PRO A 114 -15.02 21.39 -4.53
N GLY A 115 -14.62 20.26 -5.10
CA GLY A 115 -13.82 20.17 -6.32
C GLY A 115 -14.61 19.49 -7.43
N PRO A 116 -14.11 19.49 -8.68
CA PRO A 116 -14.63 18.59 -9.71
C PRO A 116 -14.65 17.16 -9.15
N GLU A 117 -15.69 16.38 -9.48
CA GLU A 117 -15.83 14.98 -9.05
C GLU A 117 -14.49 14.27 -9.26
N GLY A 118 -13.91 13.75 -8.17
CA GLY A 118 -12.60 13.12 -8.24
C GLY A 118 -12.66 11.90 -9.16
N GLU A 119 -11.63 11.71 -9.96
CA GLU A 119 -11.44 10.44 -10.68
C GLU A 119 -11.41 9.28 -9.68
N PRO A 120 -11.66 8.02 -10.11
CA PRO A 120 -11.45 6.87 -9.25
C PRO A 120 -10.05 6.92 -8.62
N ALA A 121 -9.89 6.38 -7.40
CA ALA A 121 -8.61 6.33 -6.70
C ALA A 121 -7.61 5.35 -7.33
N LEU A 122 -7.69 5.13 -8.64
CA LEU A 122 -6.68 4.40 -9.39
C LEU A 122 -5.44 5.29 -9.51
N PRO A 123 -4.23 4.73 -9.34
CA PRO A 123 -3.87 3.31 -9.23
C PRO A 123 -3.80 2.75 -7.79
N TYR A 124 -4.34 3.45 -6.79
CA TYR A 124 -4.14 3.19 -5.36
C TYR A 124 -5.19 2.28 -4.72
N ALA A 125 -5.98 1.55 -5.50
CA ALA A 125 -7.11 0.76 -4.98
C ALA A 125 -6.72 -0.44 -4.10
N LEU A 126 -5.42 -0.80 -4.03
CA LEU A 126 -4.89 -1.77 -3.07
C LEU A 126 -4.21 -1.11 -1.86
N THR A 127 -4.53 0.17 -1.59
CA THR A 127 -4.14 0.85 -0.35
C THR A 127 -5.06 0.42 0.78
N VAL A 128 -4.51 -0.32 1.73
CA VAL A 128 -5.23 -0.95 2.84
C VAL A 128 -4.59 -0.62 4.18
N THR A 129 -5.39 -0.52 5.23
CA THR A 129 -4.94 -0.32 6.60
C THR A 129 -4.11 -1.50 7.05
N VAL A 130 -2.88 -1.22 7.49
CA VAL A 130 -2.00 -2.20 8.14
C VAL A 130 -2.08 -2.10 9.66
N GLY A 131 -2.48 -0.94 10.20
CA GLY A 131 -2.73 -0.75 11.62
C GLY A 131 -2.63 0.71 12.06
N LEU A 132 -2.20 0.91 13.31
CA LEU A 132 -1.94 2.21 13.93
C LEU A 132 -0.47 2.36 14.35
N ASP A 133 0.08 3.55 14.10
CA ASP A 133 1.31 4.03 14.74
C ASP A 133 0.91 5.02 15.85
N GLY A 134 0.84 4.53 17.10
CA GLY A 134 0.26 5.30 18.21
C GLY A 134 -1.21 5.64 17.94
N ALA A 135 -1.49 6.92 17.66
CA ALA A 135 -2.83 7.42 17.39
C ALA A 135 -3.16 7.48 15.88
N ASP A 136 -2.17 7.35 15.01
CA ASP A 136 -2.33 7.60 13.58
C ASP A 136 -2.62 6.29 12.84
N ARG A 137 -3.56 6.32 11.90
CA ARG A 137 -3.84 5.18 11.02
C ARG A 137 -2.77 5.10 9.94
N VAL A 138 -2.24 3.90 9.73
CA VAL A 138 -1.27 3.60 8.68
C VAL A 138 -1.90 2.67 7.66
N LEU A 139 -1.83 3.07 6.39
CA LEU A 139 -2.21 2.27 5.24
C LEU A 139 -1.02 2.08 4.31
N VAL A 140 -0.98 0.96 3.60
CA VAL A 140 0.06 0.62 2.63
C VAL A 140 -0.59 0.23 1.31
N ASP A 141 -0.04 0.73 0.21
CA ASP A 141 -0.42 0.30 -1.13
C ASP A 141 0.29 -1.00 -1.50
N LEU A 142 -0.41 -2.14 -1.35
CA LEU A 142 0.16 -3.47 -1.60
C LEU A 142 0.65 -3.66 -3.03
N SER A 143 0.10 -2.90 -3.98
CA SER A 143 0.48 -3.00 -5.39
C SER A 143 1.88 -2.44 -5.68
N ARG A 144 2.56 -1.86 -4.68
CA ARG A 144 3.94 -1.37 -4.79
C ARG A 144 4.98 -2.39 -4.39
N ALA A 145 4.59 -3.53 -3.82
CA ALA A 145 5.53 -4.59 -3.51
C ALA A 145 6.22 -5.09 -4.78
N ALA A 146 7.55 -5.13 -4.78
CA ALA A 146 8.34 -5.75 -5.84
C ALA A 146 8.36 -7.29 -5.65
N GLY A 147 7.18 -7.91 -5.64
CA GLY A 147 6.98 -9.33 -5.34
C GLY A 147 5.91 -9.55 -4.27
N PRO A 148 5.87 -10.75 -3.65
CA PRO A 148 4.92 -11.05 -2.59
C PRO A 148 5.09 -10.15 -1.36
N VAL A 149 3.99 -9.94 -0.64
CA VAL A 149 3.95 -9.43 0.73
C VAL A 149 3.72 -10.63 1.63
N ALA A 150 4.75 -11.09 2.33
CA ALA A 150 4.62 -12.23 3.26
C ALA A 150 4.40 -11.72 4.67
N VAL A 151 3.46 -12.33 5.39
CA VAL A 151 3.17 -12.00 6.79
C VAL A 151 3.47 -13.22 7.63
N SER A 152 4.49 -13.11 8.46
CA SER A 152 4.91 -14.14 9.41
C SER A 152 4.58 -13.73 10.85
N GLY A 153 4.48 -14.69 11.76
CA GLY A 153 4.09 -14.44 13.16
C GLY A 153 3.22 -15.57 13.70
N PRO A 154 2.63 -15.41 14.88
CA PRO A 154 1.62 -16.34 15.38
C PRO A 154 0.43 -16.46 14.41
N ASP A 155 -0.04 -17.68 14.17
CA ASP A 155 -1.09 -17.96 13.16
C ASP A 155 -2.34 -17.10 13.34
N GLU A 156 -2.78 -16.86 14.58
CA GLU A 156 -3.94 -16.03 14.87
C GLU A 156 -3.73 -14.56 14.47
N GLU A 157 -2.54 -14.00 14.70
CA GLU A 157 -2.22 -12.61 14.35
C GLU A 157 -2.11 -12.42 12.84
N VAL A 158 -1.42 -13.34 12.17
CA VAL A 158 -1.27 -13.36 10.70
C VAL A 158 -2.64 -13.46 10.04
N ARG A 159 -3.47 -14.39 10.51
CA ARG A 159 -4.81 -14.59 9.99
C ARG A 159 -5.69 -13.37 10.22
N SER A 160 -5.73 -12.86 11.46
CA SER A 160 -6.52 -11.69 11.82
C SER A 160 -6.14 -10.44 11.01
N LEU A 161 -4.84 -10.21 10.77
CA LEU A 161 -4.38 -9.13 9.89
C LEU A 161 -4.82 -9.34 8.44
N ALA A 162 -4.65 -10.55 7.90
CA ALA A 162 -5.05 -10.85 6.52
C ALA A 162 -6.56 -10.72 6.29
N GLU A 163 -7.37 -11.19 7.24
CA GLU A 163 -8.83 -11.05 7.22
C GLU A 163 -9.23 -9.56 7.22
N ALA A 164 -8.61 -8.73 8.06
CA ALA A 164 -8.87 -7.30 8.09
C ALA A 164 -8.50 -6.60 6.76
N VAL A 165 -7.34 -6.93 6.18
CA VAL A 165 -6.89 -6.42 4.88
C VAL A 165 -7.88 -6.79 3.77
N VAL A 166 -8.31 -8.06 3.71
CA VAL A 166 -9.24 -8.54 2.69
C VAL A 166 -10.63 -7.93 2.87
N ALA A 167 -11.12 -7.85 4.11
CA ALA A 167 -12.39 -7.21 4.41
C ALA A 167 -12.39 -5.73 4.02
N GLU A 168 -11.30 -5.00 4.30
CA GLU A 168 -11.18 -3.60 3.90
C GLU A 168 -11.09 -3.44 2.38
N ALA A 169 -10.33 -4.29 1.67
CA ALA A 169 -10.28 -4.25 0.20
C ALA A 169 -11.67 -4.48 -0.43
N LEU A 170 -12.50 -5.33 0.16
CA LEU A 170 -13.83 -5.68 -0.35
C LEU A 170 -14.96 -4.75 0.10
N ALA A 171 -14.84 -4.06 1.23
CA ALA A 171 -15.92 -3.24 1.79
C ALA A 171 -15.55 -1.75 1.94
N GLY A 172 -14.26 -1.44 1.91
CA GLY A 172 -13.71 -0.10 2.08
C GLY A 172 -13.89 0.78 0.84
N PRO A 173 -13.93 2.11 1.02
CA PRO A 173 -14.12 3.06 -0.07
C PRO A 173 -12.91 3.15 -1.01
N VAL A 174 -11.69 2.94 -0.51
CA VAL A 174 -10.45 2.96 -1.31
C VAL A 174 -10.38 1.75 -2.24
N GLY A 175 -10.69 0.56 -1.70
CA GLY A 175 -10.70 -0.71 -2.42
C GLY A 175 -11.94 -0.95 -3.29
N ALA A 176 -12.78 0.06 -3.54
CA ALA A 176 -14.06 -0.11 -4.23
C ALA A 176 -13.96 -0.79 -5.62
N LEU A 177 -12.81 -0.67 -6.28
CA LEU A 177 -12.53 -1.28 -7.59
C LEU A 177 -11.63 -2.52 -7.51
N ALA A 178 -11.14 -2.92 -6.32
CA ALA A 178 -10.24 -4.05 -6.18
C ALA A 178 -10.99 -5.38 -6.30
N GLU A 179 -10.37 -6.35 -6.95
CA GLU A 179 -10.83 -7.74 -6.97
C GLU A 179 -9.98 -8.55 -6.00
N VAL A 180 -10.56 -9.55 -5.34
CA VAL A 180 -9.84 -10.41 -4.40
C VAL A 180 -10.02 -11.87 -4.79
N THR A 181 -8.93 -12.63 -4.84
CA THR A 181 -8.99 -14.09 -5.01
C THR A 181 -8.32 -14.80 -3.85
N LEU A 182 -9.10 -15.61 -3.12
CA LEU A 182 -8.60 -16.53 -2.11
C LEU A 182 -8.14 -17.82 -2.78
N VAL A 183 -6.94 -18.26 -2.46
CA VAL A 183 -6.30 -19.39 -3.15
C VAL A 183 -6.13 -20.58 -2.20
N GLY A 184 -6.47 -21.77 -2.70
CA GLY A 184 -6.18 -23.04 -2.04
C GLY A 184 -6.95 -23.22 -0.73
N SER A 185 -6.24 -23.44 0.38
CA SER A 185 -6.84 -23.70 1.69
C SER A 185 -7.63 -22.52 2.24
N LEU A 186 -7.31 -21.30 1.78
CA LEU A 186 -8.00 -20.07 2.15
C LEU A 186 -9.33 -19.88 1.40
N ALA A 187 -9.55 -20.62 0.31
CA ALA A 187 -10.77 -20.52 -0.50
C ALA A 187 -12.03 -21.11 0.16
N GLY A 188 -11.90 -21.77 1.32
CA GLY A 188 -13.03 -22.32 2.06
C GLY A 188 -13.82 -21.26 2.84
N ASP A 189 -15.06 -21.61 3.22
CA ASP A 189 -16.03 -20.72 3.89
C ASP A 189 -15.56 -20.16 5.26
N GLY A 190 -14.46 -20.68 5.81
CA GLY A 190 -13.93 -20.32 7.12
C GLY A 190 -13.01 -19.11 7.16
N PHE A 191 -12.47 -18.62 6.02
CA PHE A 191 -11.51 -17.50 6.03
C PHE A 191 -12.17 -16.16 6.34
N LEU A 192 -13.32 -15.85 5.76
CA LEU A 192 -14.03 -14.59 6.00
C LEU A 192 -15.36 -14.79 6.75
N ALA A 193 -15.47 -15.84 7.57
CA ALA A 193 -16.73 -16.34 8.13
C ALA A 193 -17.59 -15.23 8.79
N GLY A 194 -18.50 -14.64 7.99
CA GLY A 194 -19.42 -13.57 8.41
C GLY A 194 -18.87 -12.13 8.35
N ALA A 195 -17.59 -11.92 8.01
CA ALA A 195 -16.93 -10.62 8.08
C ALA A 195 -17.24 -9.69 6.89
N VAL A 196 -17.66 -10.24 5.73
CA VAL A 196 -17.87 -9.46 4.50
C VAL A 196 -19.23 -9.77 3.87
N PRO A 197 -20.02 -8.76 3.47
CA PRO A 197 -21.23 -8.96 2.67
C PRO A 197 -20.95 -9.74 1.39
N ARG A 198 -21.94 -10.49 0.87
CA ARG A 198 -21.80 -11.16 -0.43
C ARG A 198 -21.46 -10.11 -1.50
N THR A 199 -20.32 -10.30 -2.14
CA THR A 199 -19.77 -9.41 -3.17
C THR A 199 -19.36 -10.23 -4.38
N SER A 200 -19.59 -9.68 -5.58
CA SER A 200 -19.12 -10.29 -6.83
C SER A 200 -17.60 -10.15 -7.04
N ARG A 201 -16.93 -9.38 -6.18
CA ARG A 201 -15.49 -9.09 -6.26
C ARG A 201 -14.60 -10.09 -5.52
N LEU A 202 -15.22 -11.04 -4.81
CA LEU A 202 -14.53 -12.10 -4.10
C LEU A 202 -14.61 -13.39 -4.92
N HIS A 203 -13.44 -13.91 -5.27
CA HIS A 203 -13.28 -15.15 -6.02
C HIS A 203 -12.51 -16.19 -5.19
N SER A 204 -12.65 -17.44 -5.61
CA SER A 204 -11.89 -18.57 -5.11
C SER A 204 -11.17 -19.26 -6.27
N ALA A 205 -9.96 -19.73 -6.04
CA ALA A 205 -9.22 -20.58 -6.97
C ALA A 205 -8.51 -21.71 -6.23
N ALA A 206 -8.37 -22.88 -6.84
CA ALA A 206 -7.67 -24.00 -6.20
C ALA A 206 -6.14 -23.80 -6.18
N SER A 207 -5.61 -22.96 -7.08
CA SER A 207 -4.18 -22.65 -7.20
C SER A 207 -3.94 -21.23 -7.71
N LEU A 208 -2.73 -20.70 -7.52
CA LEU A 208 -2.34 -19.39 -8.05
C LEU A 208 -2.38 -19.35 -9.58
N GLU A 209 -2.04 -20.46 -10.24
CA GLU A 209 -2.07 -20.54 -11.70
C GLU A 209 -3.50 -20.37 -12.25
N GLU A 210 -4.47 -21.04 -11.62
CA GLU A 210 -5.89 -20.85 -11.92
C GLU A 210 -6.34 -19.42 -11.61
N ALA A 211 -5.91 -18.86 -10.48
CA ALA A 211 -6.24 -17.49 -10.08
C ALA A 211 -5.77 -16.47 -11.13
N PHE A 212 -4.52 -16.57 -11.58
CA PHE A 212 -3.97 -15.70 -12.61
C PHE A 212 -4.67 -15.87 -13.96
N ALA A 213 -4.94 -17.11 -14.37
CA ALA A 213 -5.67 -17.38 -15.62
C ALA A 213 -7.08 -16.76 -15.60
N ARG A 214 -7.78 -16.83 -14.45
CA ARG A 214 -9.09 -16.22 -14.27
C ARG A 214 -9.01 -14.69 -14.34
N ALA A 215 -8.07 -14.09 -13.61
CA ALA A 215 -7.87 -12.65 -13.60
C ALA A 215 -7.52 -12.09 -15.00
N ALA A 216 -6.73 -12.83 -15.79
CA ALA A 216 -6.41 -12.48 -17.16
C ALA A 216 -7.63 -12.60 -18.11
N SER A 217 -8.53 -13.56 -17.86
CA SER A 217 -9.73 -13.77 -18.67
C SER A 217 -10.84 -12.77 -18.37
N ALA A 218 -10.83 -12.16 -17.18
CA ALA A 218 -11.78 -11.14 -16.76
C ALA A 218 -11.44 -9.73 -17.31
N ALA A 219 -10.25 -9.55 -17.86
CA ALA A 219 -9.83 -8.32 -18.52
C ALA A 219 -10.77 -8.01 -19.70
N PRO A 220 -11.29 -6.78 -19.85
CA PRO A 220 -11.96 -6.38 -21.09
C PRO A 220 -10.97 -6.55 -22.24
N GLY A 221 -11.31 -7.37 -23.22
CA GLY A 221 -10.40 -7.73 -24.30
C GLY A 221 -9.84 -6.51 -25.05
N ALA A 222 -8.54 -6.57 -25.35
CA ALA A 222 -8.02 -6.25 -26.69
C ALA A 222 -8.88 -5.32 -27.56
N PRO A 223 -8.74 -3.98 -27.65
CA PRO A 223 -9.52 -3.24 -28.64
C PRO A 223 -9.23 -3.81 -30.03
N ALA A 224 -10.29 -4.18 -30.76
CA ALA A 224 -10.19 -4.68 -32.12
C ALA A 224 -9.45 -3.64 -32.98
N PRO A 225 -8.48 -4.05 -33.83
CA PRO A 225 -7.76 -3.11 -34.68
C PRO A 225 -8.73 -2.53 -35.71
N GLY A 226 -9.18 -1.29 -35.51
CA GLY A 226 -10.03 -0.59 -36.49
C GLY A 226 -11.04 0.41 -35.94
N ALA A 227 -11.26 0.52 -34.63
CA ALA A 227 -12.15 1.54 -34.07
C ALA A 227 -11.41 2.87 -33.85
N SER A 228 -11.26 3.67 -34.91
CA SER A 228 -11.02 5.10 -34.77
C SER A 228 -12.32 5.78 -34.31
N GLU A 229 -12.33 6.41 -33.13
CA GLU A 229 -12.45 7.87 -32.99
C GLU A 229 -12.59 8.32 -31.51
N VAL A 230 -11.59 9.09 -31.06
CA VAL A 230 -11.71 10.26 -30.17
C VAL A 230 -12.29 10.06 -28.75
N THR A 231 -11.57 9.36 -27.87
CA THR A 231 -11.40 9.77 -26.43
C THR A 231 -10.16 9.14 -25.74
N GLN A 232 -9.27 8.49 -26.48
CA GLN A 232 -8.17 7.71 -25.88
C GLN A 232 -6.82 8.33 -26.20
N ILE A 233 -6.44 9.37 -25.45
CA ILE A 233 -5.07 9.88 -25.46
C ILE A 233 -4.65 10.15 -24.01
N PHE A 234 -3.82 9.27 -23.46
CA PHE A 234 -2.61 9.71 -22.77
C PHE A 234 -1.46 8.82 -23.28
N ARG A 235 -0.71 9.37 -24.24
CA ARG A 235 0.50 8.74 -24.79
C ARG A 235 1.69 9.11 -23.91
N LEU A 236 2.41 8.05 -23.52
CA LEU A 236 3.83 7.98 -23.15
C LEU A 236 4.72 9.05 -23.82
N ILE A 237 5.60 9.68 -23.03
CA ILE A 237 7.02 9.89 -23.38
C ILE A 237 7.88 9.61 -22.13
N GLU A 238 8.79 8.65 -22.29
CA GLU A 238 10.02 8.29 -21.56
C GLU A 238 10.17 8.58 -20.05
N GLY A 239 10.39 7.48 -19.30
CA GLY A 239 11.03 7.49 -17.98
C GLY A 239 10.07 7.71 -16.81
N SER A 240 9.36 6.65 -16.39
CA SER A 240 8.56 6.61 -15.15
C SER A 240 7.10 7.09 -15.22
N SER A 241 6.48 7.14 -16.40
CA SER A 241 5.05 7.48 -16.52
C SER A 241 4.14 6.32 -16.11
N ARG A 242 3.61 6.34 -14.87
CA ARG A 242 2.44 5.55 -14.48
C ARG A 242 1.18 6.24 -14.99
N ILE A 243 0.88 6.01 -16.26
CA ILE A 243 -0.45 6.31 -16.81
C ILE A 243 -1.38 5.27 -16.17
N ALA A 244 -2.43 5.73 -15.48
CA ALA A 244 -3.51 4.88 -15.01
C ALA A 244 -3.95 4.00 -16.18
N VAL A 245 -3.66 2.70 -16.11
CA VAL A 245 -4.10 1.75 -17.13
C VAL A 245 -5.62 1.78 -17.07
N GLN A 246 -6.24 2.33 -18.12
CA GLN A 246 -7.69 2.32 -18.25
C GLN A 246 -8.18 0.87 -18.24
N GLY A 247 -9.08 0.55 -17.30
CA GLY A 247 -10.07 -0.51 -17.48
C GLY A 247 -9.84 -1.82 -16.73
N GLU A 248 -8.73 -2.02 -16.03
CA GLU A 248 -8.47 -3.28 -15.32
C GLU A 248 -8.43 -3.07 -13.80
N ALA A 249 -9.36 -3.72 -13.11
CA ALA A 249 -9.43 -3.74 -11.66
C ALA A 249 -8.18 -4.41 -11.07
N PRO A 250 -7.43 -3.76 -10.16
CA PRO A 250 -6.28 -4.39 -9.55
C PRO A 250 -6.72 -5.58 -8.70
N HIS A 251 -5.97 -6.68 -8.78
CA HIS A 251 -6.28 -7.92 -8.09
C HIS A 251 -5.38 -8.12 -6.87
N LEU A 252 -5.98 -8.44 -5.73
CA LEU A 252 -5.32 -8.96 -4.56
C LEU A 252 -5.47 -10.49 -4.52
N PHE A 253 -4.36 -11.20 -4.65
CA PHE A 253 -4.30 -12.64 -4.45
C PHE A 253 -3.88 -12.94 -3.02
N VAL A 254 -4.56 -13.89 -2.36
CA VAL A 254 -4.27 -14.28 -0.98
C VAL A 254 -4.04 -15.78 -0.93
N VAL A 255 -2.88 -16.20 -0.44
CA VAL A 255 -2.45 -17.60 -0.44
C VAL A 255 -1.72 -17.95 0.85
N ASP A 256 -1.80 -19.20 1.28
CA ASP A 256 -0.96 -19.73 2.34
C ASP A 256 0.46 -20.03 1.82
N ALA A 257 1.48 -19.74 2.62
CA ALA A 257 2.88 -19.97 2.26
C ALA A 257 3.17 -21.43 1.89
N SER A 258 2.47 -22.40 2.50
CA SER A 258 2.61 -23.82 2.18
C SER A 258 2.15 -24.17 0.76
N GLN A 259 1.33 -23.31 0.15
CA GLN A 259 0.77 -23.47 -1.19
C GLN A 259 1.45 -22.56 -2.22
N LEU A 260 2.46 -21.78 -1.81
CA LEU A 260 3.23 -20.97 -2.74
C LEU A 260 4.06 -21.88 -3.67
N PRO A 261 3.90 -21.80 -5.00
CA PRO A 261 4.66 -22.64 -5.91
C PRO A 261 6.16 -22.30 -5.86
N ARG A 262 7.00 -23.34 -5.84
CA ARG A 262 8.47 -23.19 -5.76
C ARG A 262 9.16 -23.19 -7.12
N ARG A 263 8.39 -23.26 -8.21
CA ARG A 263 8.93 -23.26 -9.58
C ARG A 263 9.28 -21.83 -10.00
N GLU A 264 10.36 -21.69 -10.75
CA GLU A 264 10.69 -20.43 -11.40
C GLU A 264 9.55 -20.01 -12.35
N GLY A 265 9.30 -18.70 -12.44
CA GLY A 265 8.21 -18.15 -13.25
C GLY A 265 6.78 -18.43 -12.71
N ALA A 266 6.64 -18.98 -11.50
CA ALA A 266 5.32 -19.22 -10.90
C ALA A 266 4.48 -17.96 -10.71
N LEU A 267 5.14 -16.80 -10.57
CA LEU A 267 4.51 -15.51 -10.34
C LEU A 267 4.43 -14.64 -11.60
N ASP A 268 4.80 -15.17 -12.77
CA ASP A 268 4.79 -14.40 -14.04
C ASP A 268 3.38 -13.95 -14.45
N GLY A 269 2.34 -14.60 -13.89
CA GLY A 269 0.94 -14.20 -14.06
C GLY A 269 0.53 -12.98 -13.22
N LEU A 270 1.36 -12.52 -12.28
CA LEU A 270 1.07 -11.34 -11.45
C LEU A 270 1.32 -10.07 -12.26
N ARG A 271 0.26 -9.31 -12.56
CA ARG A 271 0.40 -8.09 -13.38
C ARG A 271 0.89 -6.91 -12.53
N ARG A 272 1.42 -5.89 -13.21
CA ARG A 272 1.72 -4.62 -12.56
C ARG A 272 0.43 -3.99 -12.04
N GLY A 273 0.39 -3.67 -10.76
CA GLY A 273 -0.81 -3.12 -10.10
C GLY A 273 -1.59 -4.18 -9.30
N ASP A 274 -1.34 -5.47 -9.54
CA ASP A 274 -1.82 -6.55 -8.68
C ASP A 274 -0.91 -6.70 -7.45
N ALA A 275 -1.40 -7.39 -6.43
CA ALA A 275 -0.64 -7.72 -5.23
C ALA A 275 -0.84 -9.19 -4.83
N LEU A 276 0.18 -9.77 -4.21
CA LEU A 276 0.13 -11.13 -3.65
C LEU A 276 0.43 -11.08 -2.15
N LEU A 277 -0.59 -11.34 -1.33
CA LEU A 277 -0.47 -11.50 0.11
C LEU A 277 -0.26 -12.98 0.45
N VAL A 278 0.83 -13.29 1.15
CA VAL A 278 1.21 -14.64 1.56
C VAL A 278 1.13 -14.75 3.07
N LEU A 279 0.31 -15.68 3.57
CA LEU A 279 0.18 -15.97 5.00
C LEU A 279 1.23 -17.01 5.38
N GLY A 280 2.17 -16.63 6.25
CA GLY A 280 3.30 -17.46 6.67
C GLY A 280 4.63 -16.99 6.10
N ASP A 281 5.69 -17.72 6.46
CA ASP A 281 7.07 -17.40 6.06
C ASP A 281 7.33 -17.80 4.59
N ALA A 282 7.73 -16.83 3.78
CA ALA A 282 8.04 -17.01 2.36
C ALA A 282 9.01 -15.91 1.87
N PRO A 283 9.81 -16.18 0.82
CA PRO A 283 10.56 -15.14 0.13
C PRO A 283 9.61 -14.06 -0.39
N ALA A 284 9.84 -12.82 0.03
CA ALA A 284 8.94 -11.70 -0.23
C ALA A 284 9.72 -10.40 -0.46
N GLY A 285 9.14 -9.52 -1.28
CA GLY A 285 9.64 -8.15 -1.41
C GLY A 285 9.42 -7.39 -0.10
N TRP A 286 8.28 -7.64 0.55
CA TRP A 286 7.96 -7.09 1.87
C TRP A 286 7.71 -8.22 2.88
N PRO A 287 8.71 -8.58 3.69
CA PRO A 287 8.58 -9.58 4.75
C PRO A 287 8.07 -8.91 6.04
N TRP A 288 6.77 -8.94 6.24
CA TRP A 288 6.14 -8.42 7.46
C TRP A 288 6.15 -9.43 8.61
N ARG A 289 6.22 -8.92 9.84
CA ARG A 289 6.18 -9.73 11.06
C ARG A 289 5.12 -9.21 12.02
N ALA A 290 4.07 -9.98 12.22
CA ALA A 290 3.06 -9.74 13.24
C ALA A 290 3.55 -10.27 14.59
N GLY A 291 3.59 -9.40 15.59
CA GLY A 291 3.97 -9.73 16.97
C GLY A 291 2.77 -10.28 17.76
N PRO A 292 3.01 -11.13 18.78
CA PRO A 292 1.94 -11.67 19.63
C PRO A 292 1.19 -10.60 20.42
N ASP A 293 1.79 -9.43 20.61
CA ASP A 293 1.23 -8.26 21.26
C ASP A 293 0.37 -7.39 20.33
N GLY A 294 0.20 -7.80 19.07
CA GLY A 294 -0.53 -7.03 18.07
C GLY A 294 0.31 -5.99 17.34
N THR A 295 1.63 -5.94 17.55
CA THR A 295 2.52 -5.08 16.77
C THR A 295 2.74 -5.64 15.36
N LEU A 296 3.16 -4.80 14.43
CA LEU A 296 3.53 -5.21 13.08
C LEU A 296 4.81 -4.49 12.65
N ASP A 297 5.83 -5.27 12.34
CA ASP A 297 7.05 -4.81 11.68
C ASP A 297 6.87 -4.93 10.17
N THR A 298 6.92 -3.81 9.46
CA THR A 298 6.75 -3.74 8.00
C THR A 298 8.07 -3.93 7.24
N GLY A 299 9.15 -4.24 7.94
CA GLY A 299 10.47 -4.55 7.39
C GLY A 299 11.05 -3.37 6.60
N PRO A 300 11.33 -3.53 5.29
CA PRO A 300 12.00 -2.50 4.49
C PRO A 300 11.17 -1.21 4.33
N LEU A 301 9.86 -1.24 4.59
CA LEU A 301 9.04 -0.04 4.56
C LEU A 301 9.32 0.90 5.75
N GLY A 302 9.88 0.38 6.85
CA GLY A 302 10.24 1.20 8.01
C GLY A 302 9.04 1.84 8.73
N LEU A 303 7.81 1.38 8.47
CA LEU A 303 6.61 1.85 9.15
C LEU A 303 6.45 1.08 10.45
N ALA A 304 6.47 1.79 11.58
CA ALA A 304 6.18 1.20 12.87
C ALA A 304 4.67 1.07 13.05
N VAL A 305 4.17 -0.13 13.33
CA VAL A 305 2.75 -0.34 13.64
C VAL A 305 2.65 -0.93 15.04
N THR A 306 2.17 -0.10 15.96
CA THR A 306 1.97 -0.47 17.37
C THR A 306 0.76 -1.35 17.61
N ARG A 307 -0.21 -1.34 16.68
CA ARG A 307 -1.40 -2.19 16.69
C ARG A 307 -1.85 -2.48 15.27
N HIS A 308 -1.78 -3.73 14.81
CA HIS A 308 -2.14 -4.10 13.45
C HIS A 308 -3.67 -4.12 13.22
N ALA A 309 -4.08 -4.08 11.96
CA ALA A 309 -5.48 -3.90 11.56
C ALA A 309 -6.45 -4.94 12.13
N GLY A 310 -6.02 -6.21 12.20
CA GLY A 310 -6.78 -7.30 12.83
C GLY A 310 -7.21 -7.07 14.29
N ARG A 311 -6.58 -6.14 15.00
CA ARG A 311 -6.91 -5.78 16.40
C ARG A 311 -7.58 -4.41 16.55
N LEU A 312 -8.13 -3.85 15.47
CA LEU A 312 -8.83 -2.56 15.51
C LEU A 312 -10.32 -2.67 15.89
N ALA A 313 -10.89 -3.88 15.84
CA ALA A 313 -12.27 -4.16 16.21
C ALA A 313 -12.46 -4.38 17.72
#